data_AF-A0A525DED6-F1
#
_entry.id   AF-A0A525DED6-F1
#
_cell.length_a   1.000
_cell.length_b   1.000
_cell.length_c   1.000
_cell.angle_alpha   90.00
_cell.angle_beta   90.00
_cell.angle_gamma   90.00
#
_symmetry.space_group_name_H-M   'P 1'
#
loop_
_entity.id
_entity.type
_entity.pdbx_description
1 polymer ?
#
loop_
_entity_poly.entity_id
_entity_poly.type
_entity_poly.pdbx_seq_one_letter_code
_entity_poly.pdbx_strand_id
1 'polypeptide(L)' 'MNFDHVYADYLKDDGVKAITQLEEETGKTILAYYTPPSVANVDDEVLNKIKELETKLCVRLVVYEKH' A
#
# COMPACT_ATOMS: atom_id res chain seq x y z
N MET A 1 -14.63 -6.13 -18.33
CA MET A 1 -14.99 -4.83 -17.73
C MET A 1 -14.07 -3.79 -18.35
N ASN A 2 -14.64 -2.80 -19.02
CA ASN A 2 -13.89 -1.68 -19.58
C ASN A 2 -13.61 -0.73 -18.41
N PHE A 3 -12.37 -0.68 -17.93
CA PHE A 3 -11.97 0.30 -16.92
C PHE A 3 -11.77 1.62 -17.64
N ASP A 4 -12.82 2.45 -17.69
CA ASP A 4 -12.68 3.86 -18.03
C ASP A 4 -11.74 4.48 -16.98
N HIS A 5 -10.47 4.63 -17.36
CA HIS A 5 -9.44 5.35 -16.62
C HIS A 5 -9.72 6.86 -16.66
N VAL A 6 -10.93 7.28 -16.28
CA VAL A 6 -11.09 8.58 -15.64
C VAL A 6 -10.38 8.42 -14.30
N TYR A 7 -9.05 8.56 -14.31
CA TYR A 7 -8.24 8.73 -13.11
C TYR A 7 -8.84 9.92 -12.39
N ALA A 8 -9.79 9.64 -11.51
CA ALA A 8 -10.48 10.68 -10.81
C ALA A 8 -9.42 11.46 -10.03
N ASP A 9 -9.49 12.77 -10.26
CA ASP A 9 -8.66 13.86 -9.79
C ASP A 9 -8.84 14.02 -8.26
N TYR A 10 -8.60 12.94 -7.51
CA TYR A 10 -8.88 12.85 -6.07
C TYR A 10 -7.85 13.58 -5.23
N LEU A 11 -6.69 13.89 -5.81
CA LEU A 11 -5.63 14.69 -5.22
C LEU A 11 -5.28 15.80 -6.21
N LYS A 12 -6.01 16.91 -6.14
CA LYS A 12 -5.52 18.18 -6.70
C LYS A 12 -4.14 18.49 -6.10
N ASP A 13 -3.32 19.29 -6.77
CA ASP A 13 -1.95 19.64 -6.33
C ASP A 13 -1.84 20.00 -4.83
N ASP A 14 -2.87 20.61 -4.25
CA ASP A 14 -2.90 20.96 -2.82
C ASP A 14 -3.01 19.74 -1.89
N GLY A 15 -3.70 18.68 -2.30
CA GLY A 15 -3.81 17.43 -1.54
C GLY A 15 -2.49 16.66 -1.52
N VAL A 16 -1.76 16.63 -2.64
CA VAL A 16 -0.42 16.02 -2.69
C VAL A 16 0.55 16.78 -1.80
N LYS A 17 0.55 18.12 -1.86
CA LYS A 17 1.39 18.96 -0.98
C LYS A 17 1.13 18.72 0.49
N ALA A 18 -0.13 18.61 0.90
CA ALA A 18 -0.49 18.33 2.29
C ALA A 18 0.02 16.96 2.77
N ILE A 19 -0.07 15.93 1.91
CA ILE A 19 0.48 14.61 2.21
C ILE A 19 2.00 14.68 2.33
N THR A 20 2.69 15.28 1.36
CA THR A 20 4.16 15.40 1.39
C THR A 20 4.66 16.17 2.61
N GLN A 21 4.01 17.28 2.96
CA GLN A 21 4.37 18.04 4.16
C GLN A 21 4.18 17.18 5.43
N LEU A 22 3.11 16.39 5.50
CA LEU A 22 2.88 15.49 6.64
C LEU A 22 3.90 14.33 6.67
N GLU A 23 4.34 13.81 5.53
CA GLU A 23 5.43 12.83 5.46
C GLU A 23 6.75 13.42 5.97
N GLU A 24 7.08 14.66 5.60
CA GLU A 24 8.27 15.39 6.06
C GLU A 24 8.21 15.66 7.58
N GLU A 25 7.07 16.14 8.09
CA GLU A 25 6.88 16.44 9.52
C GLU A 25 6.93 15.18 10.39
N THR A 26 6.39 14.06 9.88
CA THR A 26 6.26 12.83 10.68
C THR A 26 7.39 11.83 10.46
N GLY A 27 8.18 12.00 9.40
CA GLY A 27 9.21 11.06 8.95
C GLY A 27 8.65 9.71 8.50
N LYS A 28 7.37 9.65 8.10
CA LYS A 28 6.66 8.41 7.73
C LYS A 28 6.17 8.51 6.30
N THR A 29 6.19 7.38 5.60
CA THR A 29 5.54 7.27 4.28
C THR A 29 4.04 7.03 4.44
N ILE A 30 3.24 7.79 3.71
CA ILE A 30 1.78 7.73 3.70
C ILE A 30 1.31 7.05 2.42
N LEU A 31 0.57 5.96 2.57
CA LEU A 31 -0.06 5.25 1.45
C LEU A 31 -1.53 5.63 1.39
N ALA A 32 -1.92 6.39 0.36
CA ALA A 32 -3.30 6.79 0.14
C ALA A 32 -4.03 5.77 -0.74
N TYR A 33 -5.11 5.18 -0.22
CA TYR A 33 -6.00 4.27 -0.94
C TYR A 33 -7.40 4.87 -1.02
N TYR A 34 -8.03 4.84 -2.20
CA TYR A 34 -9.44 5.18 -2.34
C TYR A 34 -10.33 4.20 -1.55
N THR A 35 -9.97 2.92 -1.57
CA THR A 35 -10.55 1.87 -0.74
C THR A 35 -9.40 1.12 -0.10
N PRO A 36 -9.24 1.19 1.24
CA PRO A 36 -8.12 0.54 1.90
C PRO A 36 -8.21 -0.97 1.70
N PRO A 37 -7.13 -1.64 1.29
CA PRO A 37 -7.15 -3.08 1.10
C PRO A 37 -7.28 -3.75 2.47
N SER A 38 -8.06 -4.83 2.55
CA SER A 38 -8.23 -5.56 3.82
C SER A 38 -6.95 -6.31 4.17
N VAL A 39 -6.66 -6.43 5.47
CA VAL A 39 -5.56 -7.26 5.96
C VAL A 39 -5.73 -8.68 5.44
N ALA A 40 -4.66 -9.23 4.84
CA ALA A 40 -4.72 -10.59 4.30
C ALA A 40 -4.81 -11.63 5.42
N ASN A 41 -5.71 -12.60 5.28
CA ASN A 41 -5.71 -13.79 6.11
C ASN A 41 -4.86 -14.87 5.41
N VAL A 42 -3.60 -14.97 5.80
CA VAL A 42 -2.64 -15.91 5.20
C VAL A 42 -2.56 -17.20 6.01
N ASP A 43 -2.69 -18.33 5.33
CA ASP A 43 -2.42 -19.65 5.91
C ASP A 43 -0.91 -19.89 6.13
N ASP A 44 -0.58 -20.95 6.87
CA ASP A 44 0.79 -21.27 7.25
C ASP A 44 1.71 -21.55 6.05
N GLU A 45 1.19 -22.11 4.94
CA GLU A 45 1.99 -22.38 3.75
C GLU A 45 2.41 -21.07 3.08
N VAL A 46 1.46 -20.15 2.89
CA VAL A 46 1.71 -18.83 2.31
C VAL A 46 2.60 -18.00 3.22
N LEU A 47 2.36 -18.04 4.53
CA LEU A 47 3.19 -17.35 5.52
C LEU A 47 4.66 -17.81 5.47
N ASN A 48 4.92 -19.10 5.29
CA ASN A 48 6.28 -19.61 5.17
C ASN A 48 6.98 -19.09 3.91
N LYS A 49 6.28 -19.08 2.77
CA LYS A 49 6.82 -18.50 1.52
C LYS A 49 7.18 -17.02 1.67
N ILE A 50 6.34 -16.25 2.37
CA ILE A 50 6.59 -14.84 2.67
C ILE A 50 7.86 -14.70 3.51
N LYS A 51 7.99 -15.46 4.60
CA LYS A 51 9.17 -15.40 5.49
C LYS A 51 10.49 -15.78 4.81
N GLU A 52 10.45 -16.79 3.94
CA GLU A 52 11.62 -17.17 3.14
C GLU A 52 12.06 -16.01 2.23
N LEU A 53 11.10 -15.32 1.61
CA LEU A 53 11.37 -14.19 0.74
C LEU A 53 11.86 -12.96 1.54
N GLU A 54 11.26 -12.67 2.70
CA GLU A 54 11.72 -11.64 3.64
C GLU A 54 13.19 -11.85 4.03
N THR A 55 13.54 -13.09 4.38
CA THR A 55 14.92 -13.46 4.77
C THR A 55 15.89 -13.27 3.61
N LYS A 56 15.51 -13.70 2.41
CA LYS A 56 16.35 -13.58 1.21
C LYS A 56 16.59 -12.13 0.80
N LEU A 57 15.58 -11.28 0.94
CA LEU A 57 15.63 -9.89 0.50
C LEU A 57 16.07 -8.92 1.60
N CYS A 58 16.13 -9.37 2.86
CA CYS A 58 16.40 -8.53 4.03
C CYS A 58 15.39 -7.37 4.16
N VAL A 59 14.11 -7.66 3.90
CA VAL A 59 13.00 -6.69 4.00
C VAL A 59 11.84 -7.28 4.78
N ARG A 60 10.93 -6.40 5.24
CA ARG A 60 9.63 -6.80 5.78
C ARG A 60 8.59 -6.68 4.67
N LEU A 61 7.80 -7.72 4.45
CA LEU A 61 6.70 -7.71 3.48
C LEU A 61 5.37 -7.53 4.22
N VAL A 62 4.49 -6.69 3.66
CA VAL A 62 3.13 -6.48 4.18
C VAL A 62 2.16 -7.00 3.12
N VAL A 63 1.21 -7.82 3.54
CA VAL A 63 0.30 -8.51 2.63
C VAL A 63 -1.14 -8.07 2.92
N TYR A 64 -1.82 -7.67 1.85
CA TYR A 64 -3.22 -7.31 1.87
C TYR A 64 -3.99 -8.19 0.87
N GLU A 65 -5.28 -8.40 1.11
CA GLU A 65 -6.14 -9.12 0.18
C GLU A 65 -6.18 -8.40 -1.16
N LYS A 66 -6.20 -9.19 -2.24
CA LYS A 66 -6.39 -8.67 -3.58
C LYS A 66 -7.87 -8.79 -3.95
N HIS A 67 -8.53 -7.64 -4.13
CA HIS A 67 -9.93 -7.56 -4.59
C HIS A 67 -10.12 -8.12 -6.01
#